data_AF-A0A2V9XML5-F1
#
_entry.id   AF-A0A2V9XML5-F1
#
_cell.length_a   1.000
_cell.length_b   1.000
_cell.length_c   1.000
_cell.angle_alpha   90.00
_cell.angle_beta   90.00
_cell.angle_gamma   90.00
#
_symmetry.space_group_name_H-M   'P 1'
#
loop_
_entity.id
_entity.type
_entity.pdbx_description
1 polymer ?
#
loop_
_entity_poly.entity_id
_entity_poly.type
_entity_poly.pdbx_seq_one_letter_code
_entity_poly.pdbx_strand_id
1 'polypeptide(L)'
;GFRVSIDKQTEFAQELLRRVADNVGEDLATALLTAKQKDEADIYDQRQRVAILKERLRKLDKPEARQLLALADMLVKKSVWIIGGDGWAYDIGYGGLDHVLASGRNVNLLVLDTEVYSNTGGQASKSTPRGAVAKFAAGGKPGPKKDLGMMAMTYGNVYVASVAIGAKDEHTLKAFLEAEAYDGPSIIIAYSSCIAHGIDMTTSISDQKVAVESGQWLLYRYNPEKVATGENPLALDSRAPSRKVQEYLLQQTRFKMLTKSKPEDAERLWKAAQEDVEKRFHMYEYLAARKLEPATAAPKEETAKATPEKPSPVGTTK
;
A
#
# COMPACT_ATOMS: atom_id res chain seq x y z
N GLY A 1 13.92 3.99 7.71
CA GLY A 1 15.28 4.50 7.46
C GLY A 1 15.25 5.77 6.63
N PHE A 2 15.33 5.66 5.30
CA PHE A 2 15.40 6.82 4.39
C PHE A 2 14.30 7.86 4.60
N ARG A 3 13.03 7.46 4.76
CA ARG A 3 11.93 8.39 5.07
C ARG A 3 12.23 9.30 6.27
N VAL A 4 12.71 8.72 7.38
CA VAL A 4 13.06 9.47 8.60
C VAL A 4 14.22 10.43 8.35
N SER A 5 15.24 10.00 7.59
CA SER A 5 16.37 10.86 7.23
C SER A 5 15.93 12.04 6.36
N ILE A 6 15.07 11.78 5.36
CA ILE A 6 14.54 12.81 4.46
C ILE A 6 13.68 13.78 5.27
N ASP A 7 12.79 13.29 6.14
CA ASP A 7 11.98 14.14 7.03
C ASP A 7 12.86 15.13 7.81
N LYS A 8 13.92 14.62 8.44
CA LYS A 8 14.81 15.44 9.26
C LYS A 8 15.67 16.41 8.44
N GLN A 9 16.11 16.00 7.26
CA GLN A 9 16.84 16.91 6.37
C GLN A 9 15.93 18.00 5.79
N THR A 10 14.68 17.67 5.46
CA THR A 10 13.69 18.65 5.02
C THR A 10 13.36 19.64 6.13
N GLU A 11 13.09 19.16 7.35
CA GLU A 11 12.85 20.02 8.53
C GLU A 11 14.01 20.99 8.76
N PHE A 12 15.24 20.47 8.75
CA PHE A 12 16.43 21.30 8.94
C PHE A 12 16.64 22.31 7.79
N ALA A 13 16.38 21.91 6.54
CA ALA A 13 16.41 22.82 5.40
C ALA A 13 15.37 23.95 5.53
N GLN A 14 14.17 23.64 6.01
CA GLN A 14 13.12 24.63 6.25
C GLN A 14 13.50 25.61 7.37
N GLU A 15 14.10 25.14 8.46
CA GLU A 15 14.61 26.01 9.53
C GLU A 15 15.71 26.94 9.05
N LEU A 16 16.70 26.42 8.30
CA LEU A 16 17.77 27.22 7.73
C LEU A 16 17.21 28.26 6.75
N LEU A 17 16.23 27.88 5.92
CA LEU A 17 15.57 28.79 4.98
C LEU A 17 14.90 29.96 5.70
N ARG A 18 14.24 29.73 6.84
CA ARG A 18 13.67 30.81 7.66
C ARG A 18 14.73 31.78 8.19
N ARG A 19 15.91 31.28 8.57
CA ARG A 19 17.00 32.12 9.11
C ARG A 19 17.67 33.00 8.06
N VAL A 20 17.65 32.58 6.79
CA VAL A 20 18.24 33.33 5.67
C VAL A 20 17.19 33.99 4.78
N ALA A 21 15.92 34.02 5.20
CA ALA A 21 14.80 34.52 4.41
C ALA A 21 15.05 35.93 3.87
N ASP A 22 15.46 36.86 4.74
CA ASP A 22 15.78 38.25 4.38
C ASP A 22 16.90 38.35 3.34
N ASN A 23 17.83 37.38 3.32
CA ASN A 23 18.95 37.36 2.39
C ASN A 23 18.60 36.75 1.03
N VAL A 24 17.74 35.74 1.02
CA VAL A 24 17.31 35.07 -0.21
C VAL A 24 15.99 35.63 -0.75
N GLY A 25 15.35 36.58 -0.06
CA GLY A 25 14.05 37.17 -0.37
C GLY A 25 12.89 36.45 0.32
N GLU A 26 12.12 37.18 1.12
CA GLU A 26 11.00 36.65 1.92
C GLU A 26 9.91 35.98 1.06
N ASP A 27 9.60 36.54 -0.11
CA ASP A 27 8.62 35.97 -1.04
C ASP A 27 9.05 34.58 -1.53
N LEU A 28 10.33 34.41 -1.88
CA LEU A 28 10.87 33.13 -2.33
C LEU A 28 10.88 32.12 -1.19
N ALA A 29 11.30 32.54 0.01
CA ALA A 29 11.31 31.69 1.20
C ALA A 29 9.90 31.21 1.54
N THR A 30 8.92 32.12 1.54
CA THR A 30 7.50 31.79 1.79
C THR A 30 6.99 30.81 0.75
N ALA A 31 7.21 31.09 -0.54
CA ALA A 31 6.76 30.21 -1.62
C ALA A 31 7.38 28.80 -1.54
N LEU A 32 8.65 28.68 -1.17
CA LEU A 32 9.31 27.38 -0.96
C LEU A 32 8.73 26.59 0.23
N LEU A 33 8.31 27.28 1.29
CA LEU A 33 7.79 26.66 2.51
C LEU A 33 6.32 26.24 2.39
N THR A 34 5.51 26.97 1.63
CA THR A 34 4.06 26.76 1.56
C THR A 34 3.58 26.15 0.25
N ALA A 35 4.46 25.95 -0.74
CA ALA A 35 4.09 25.34 -2.01
C ALA A 35 3.50 23.93 -1.81
N LYS A 36 2.40 23.67 -2.52
CA LYS A 36 1.89 22.32 -2.70
C LYS A 36 2.89 21.52 -3.54
N GLN A 37 2.94 20.22 -3.29
CA GLN A 37 3.85 19.25 -3.91
C GLN A 37 3.10 17.93 -4.14
N LYS A 38 1.91 18.02 -4.75
CA LYS A 38 1.00 16.88 -4.91
C LYS A 38 1.13 16.16 -6.25
N ASP A 39 1.44 16.89 -7.31
CA ASP A 39 1.58 16.34 -8.66
C ASP A 39 2.91 16.75 -9.33
N GLU A 40 3.16 16.26 -10.54
CA GLU A 40 4.42 16.55 -11.24
C GLU A 40 4.58 18.04 -11.58
N ALA A 41 3.49 18.77 -11.80
CA ALA A 41 3.54 20.21 -12.08
C ALA A 41 3.98 20.99 -10.84
N ASP A 42 3.38 20.69 -9.68
CA ASP A 42 3.78 21.25 -8.39
C ASP A 42 5.27 20.98 -8.09
N ILE A 43 5.73 19.75 -8.32
CA ILE A 43 7.12 19.33 -8.10
C ILE A 43 8.07 20.06 -9.07
N TYR A 44 7.68 20.21 -10.33
CA TYR A 44 8.46 20.96 -11.31
C TYR A 44 8.64 22.42 -10.87
N ASP A 45 7.57 23.10 -10.47
CA ASP A 45 7.63 24.49 -10.00
C ASP A 45 8.49 24.62 -8.74
N GLN A 46 8.39 23.66 -7.82
CA GLN A 46 9.24 23.64 -6.63
C GLN A 46 10.72 23.46 -6.99
N ARG A 47 11.05 22.61 -7.97
CA ARG A 47 12.43 22.47 -8.47
C ARG A 47 12.96 23.79 -9.04
N GLN A 48 12.12 24.55 -9.75
CA GLN A 48 12.50 25.88 -10.25
C GLN A 48 12.78 26.86 -9.09
N ARG A 49 11.91 26.90 -8.07
CA ARG A 49 12.14 27.71 -6.86
C ARG A 49 13.44 27.34 -6.16
N VAL A 50 13.74 26.04 -6.04
CA VAL A 50 14.98 25.54 -5.43
C VAL A 50 16.21 25.90 -6.27
N ALA A 51 16.12 25.90 -7.61
CA ALA A 51 17.22 26.35 -8.47
C ALA A 51 17.57 27.82 -8.20
N ILE A 52 16.55 28.70 -8.15
CA ILE A 52 16.73 30.12 -7.81
C ILE A 52 17.33 30.28 -6.40
N LEU A 53 16.83 29.53 -5.42
CA LEU A 53 17.38 29.52 -4.07
C LEU A 53 18.88 29.21 -4.07
N LYS A 54 19.30 28.14 -4.76
CA LYS A 54 20.70 27.73 -4.84
C LYS A 54 21.59 28.83 -5.44
N GLU A 55 21.10 29.55 -6.45
CA GLU A 55 21.84 30.69 -7.03
C GLU A 55 22.02 31.84 -6.03
N ARG A 56 20.98 32.16 -5.25
CA ARG A 56 21.06 33.21 -4.20
C ARG A 56 21.99 32.79 -3.07
N LEU A 57 21.90 31.55 -2.60
CA LEU A 57 22.73 31.03 -1.51
C LEU A 57 24.24 31.04 -1.84
N ARG A 58 24.62 30.77 -3.09
CA ARG A 58 26.03 30.80 -3.52
C ARG A 58 26.68 32.19 -3.40
N LYS A 59 25.87 33.26 -3.38
CA LYS A 59 26.35 34.64 -3.25
C LYS A 59 26.47 35.09 -1.78
N LEU A 60 26.04 34.25 -0.83
CA LEU A 60 26.04 34.58 0.59
C LEU A 60 27.23 33.92 1.29
N ASP A 61 28.03 34.72 1.98
CA ASP A 61 29.11 34.22 2.82
C ASP A 61 28.64 34.01 4.26
N LYS A 62 27.68 33.10 4.44
CA LYS A 62 27.13 32.72 5.75
C LYS A 62 27.21 31.21 5.98
N PRO A 63 27.55 30.73 7.19
CA PRO A 63 27.55 29.31 7.51
C PRO A 63 26.20 28.63 7.21
N GLU A 64 25.09 29.28 7.58
CA GLU A 64 23.73 28.79 7.36
C GLU A 64 23.41 28.66 5.87
N ALA A 65 23.90 29.59 5.04
CA ALA A 65 23.69 29.54 3.59
C ALA A 65 24.42 28.36 2.95
N ARG A 66 25.63 28.04 3.41
CA ARG A 66 26.40 26.86 2.94
C ARG A 66 25.73 25.56 3.37
N GLN A 67 25.23 25.49 4.59
CA GLN A 67 24.49 24.33 5.09
C GLN A 67 23.17 24.13 4.31
N LEU A 68 22.41 25.20 4.09
CA LEU A 68 21.17 25.12 3.32
C LEU A 68 21.45 24.74 1.87
N LEU A 69 22.54 25.23 1.27
CA LEU A 69 22.91 24.86 -0.10
C LEU A 69 23.11 23.35 -0.24
N ALA A 70 23.71 22.69 0.76
CA ALA A 70 23.90 21.23 0.77
C ALA A 70 22.58 20.44 0.93
N LEU A 71 21.53 21.07 1.47
CA LEU A 71 20.24 20.44 1.76
C LEU A 71 19.09 20.96 0.89
N ALA A 72 19.32 21.93 0.01
CA ALA A 72 18.26 22.65 -0.70
C ALA A 72 17.36 21.72 -1.53
N ASP A 73 17.89 20.61 -2.04
CA ASP A 73 17.10 19.62 -2.78
C ASP A 73 16.07 18.87 -1.91
N MET A 74 16.20 18.93 -0.59
CA MET A 74 15.26 18.34 0.38
C MET A 74 14.01 19.20 0.58
N LEU A 75 13.98 20.43 0.04
CA LEU A 75 12.77 21.24 -0.06
C LEU A 75 11.81 20.75 -1.15
N VAL A 76 12.29 19.85 -2.03
CA VAL A 76 11.46 19.13 -3.00
C VAL A 76 11.07 17.77 -2.42
N LYS A 77 9.76 17.45 -2.38
CA LYS A 77 9.21 16.17 -1.91
C LYS A 77 9.95 15.03 -2.60
N LYS A 78 10.33 14.03 -1.79
CA LYS A 78 10.93 12.77 -2.27
C LYS A 78 9.92 11.64 -2.09
N SER A 79 9.76 10.83 -3.13
CA SER A 79 8.96 9.60 -3.09
C SER A 79 9.85 8.43 -2.67
N VAL A 80 9.50 7.75 -1.58
CA VAL A 80 10.29 6.64 -1.02
C VAL A 80 9.61 5.32 -1.36
N TRP A 81 10.26 4.53 -2.21
CA TRP A 81 9.76 3.21 -2.62
C TRP A 81 10.53 2.07 -1.98
N ILE A 82 9.80 1.08 -1.47
CA ILE A 82 10.33 -0.17 -0.92
C ILE A 82 9.83 -1.30 -1.82
N ILE A 83 10.73 -1.88 -2.61
CA ILE A 83 10.37 -2.84 -3.65
C ILE A 83 10.93 -4.20 -3.29
N GLY A 84 10.10 -5.24 -3.37
CA GLY A 84 10.55 -6.62 -3.14
C GLY A 84 9.56 -7.66 -3.65
N GLY A 85 9.99 -8.91 -3.67
CA GLY A 85 9.14 -10.03 -4.09
C GLY A 85 8.25 -10.56 -2.97
N ASP A 86 7.43 -11.55 -3.30
CA ASP A 86 6.52 -12.17 -2.32
C ASP A 86 7.23 -12.84 -1.14
N GLY A 87 8.38 -13.49 -1.37
CA GLY A 87 9.12 -14.11 -0.27
C GLY A 87 9.63 -13.13 0.79
N TRP A 88 9.88 -11.88 0.40
CA TRP A 88 10.17 -10.82 1.36
C TRP A 88 8.89 -10.39 2.08
N ALA A 89 7.85 -10.01 1.33
CA ALA A 89 6.66 -9.37 1.90
C ALA A 89 5.78 -10.32 2.73
N TYR A 90 5.68 -11.60 2.34
CA TYR A 90 4.76 -12.56 2.97
C TYR A 90 5.42 -13.40 4.06
N ASP A 91 6.75 -13.58 3.99
CA ASP A 91 7.52 -14.46 4.87
C ASP A 91 8.55 -13.67 5.69
N ILE A 92 9.82 -13.62 5.26
CA ILE A 92 10.94 -13.19 6.12
C ILE A 92 10.88 -11.71 6.50
N GLY A 93 10.40 -10.86 5.60
CA GLY A 93 10.29 -9.42 5.80
C GLY A 93 8.94 -8.97 6.36
N TYR A 94 7.98 -9.88 6.53
CA TYR A 94 6.60 -9.51 6.88
C TYR A 94 6.52 -8.72 8.20
N GLY A 95 7.23 -9.13 9.25
CA GLY A 95 7.19 -8.41 10.53
C GLY A 95 7.72 -6.97 10.43
N GLY A 96 8.73 -6.74 9.59
CA GLY A 96 9.25 -5.39 9.32
C GLY A 96 8.32 -4.58 8.42
N LEU A 97 7.74 -5.22 7.40
CA LEU A 97 6.75 -4.61 6.51
C LEU A 97 5.52 -4.15 7.31
N ASP A 98 4.98 -5.02 8.14
CA ASP A 98 3.84 -4.75 9.01
C ASP A 98 4.11 -3.55 9.93
N HIS A 99 5.27 -3.51 10.58
CA HIS A 99 5.69 -2.38 11.42
C HIS A 99 5.84 -1.07 10.64
N VAL A 100 6.37 -1.12 9.40
CA VAL A 100 6.49 0.07 8.54
C VAL A 100 5.10 0.58 8.13
N LEU A 101 4.17 -0.29 7.76
CA LEU A 101 2.78 0.09 7.47
C LEU A 101 2.11 0.71 8.71
N ALA A 102 2.24 0.08 9.87
CA ALA A 102 1.67 0.58 11.13
C ALA A 102 2.24 1.94 11.57
N SER A 103 3.44 2.30 11.12
CA SER A 103 4.10 3.56 11.51
C SER A 103 3.38 4.82 11.00
N GLY A 104 2.48 4.69 10.02
CA GLY A 104 1.75 5.83 9.44
C GLY A 104 2.62 6.76 8.58
N ARG A 105 3.90 6.44 8.36
CA ARG A 105 4.79 7.28 7.56
C ARG A 105 4.52 7.15 6.07
N ASN A 106 4.68 8.26 5.35
CA ASN A 106 4.53 8.31 3.89
C ASN A 106 5.65 7.53 3.17
N VAL A 107 5.36 6.27 2.83
CA VAL A 107 6.22 5.36 2.07
C VAL A 107 5.37 4.50 1.15
N ASN A 108 5.92 4.16 -0.02
CA ASN A 108 5.26 3.32 -1.02
C ASN A 108 5.93 1.94 -1.05
N LEU A 109 5.16 0.89 -0.81
CA LEU A 109 5.62 -0.49 -0.90
C LEU A 109 5.10 -1.11 -2.21
N LEU A 110 5.99 -1.72 -2.98
CA LEU A 110 5.64 -2.50 -4.17
C LEU A 110 6.06 -3.95 -3.99
N VAL A 111 5.08 -4.83 -3.89
CA VAL A 111 5.27 -6.27 -3.81
C VAL A 111 5.08 -6.88 -5.19
N LEU A 112 6.16 -7.39 -5.77
CA LEU A 112 6.16 -8.15 -7.01
C LEU A 112 5.84 -9.61 -6.68
N ASP A 113 4.55 -9.96 -6.68
CA ASP A 113 4.09 -11.27 -6.21
C ASP A 113 4.19 -12.31 -7.32
N THR A 114 5.27 -13.08 -7.28
CA THR A 114 5.50 -14.20 -8.18
C THR A 114 4.99 -15.52 -7.61
N GLU A 115 4.41 -15.51 -6.41
CA GLU A 115 3.86 -16.69 -5.75
C GLU A 115 4.85 -17.81 -5.42
N VAL A 116 6.15 -17.55 -5.53
CA VAL A 116 7.26 -18.45 -5.20
C VAL A 116 8.52 -17.62 -4.96
N TYR A 117 9.53 -18.22 -4.32
CA TYR A 117 10.85 -17.60 -4.25
C TYR A 117 11.57 -17.81 -5.59
N SER A 118 11.28 -16.93 -6.55
CA SER A 118 11.72 -17.05 -7.92
C SER A 118 13.25 -17.17 -8.05
N ASN A 119 14.00 -16.26 -7.42
CA ASN A 119 15.46 -16.18 -7.55
C ASN A 119 16.20 -17.42 -7.04
N THR A 120 15.74 -18.03 -5.95
CA THR A 120 16.40 -19.20 -5.35
C THR A 120 15.93 -20.53 -5.97
N GLY A 121 15.21 -20.48 -7.09
CA GLY A 121 14.80 -21.64 -7.87
C GLY A 121 13.43 -22.20 -7.49
N GLY A 122 12.48 -21.34 -7.11
CA GLY A 122 11.06 -21.68 -7.04
C GLY A 122 10.64 -22.44 -5.77
N GLN A 123 11.09 -22.00 -4.60
CA GLN A 123 10.58 -22.48 -3.32
C GLN A 123 9.16 -21.96 -3.04
N ALA A 124 8.37 -22.75 -2.32
CA ALA A 124 7.07 -22.31 -1.83
C ALA A 124 7.23 -21.14 -0.83
N SER A 125 6.36 -20.14 -0.98
CA SER A 125 6.17 -19.01 -0.07
C SER A 125 4.80 -19.08 0.61
N LYS A 126 4.54 -18.21 1.57
CA LYS A 126 3.16 -18.00 2.07
C LYS A 126 2.23 -17.40 1.02
N SER A 127 2.77 -16.81 -0.06
CA SER A 127 1.97 -16.31 -1.16
C SER A 127 1.67 -17.38 -2.24
N THR A 128 2.34 -18.54 -2.20
CA THR A 128 2.03 -19.67 -3.09
C THR A 128 0.56 -20.11 -2.95
N PRO A 129 -0.18 -20.30 -4.06
CA PRO A 129 -1.59 -20.69 -4.00
C PRO A 129 -1.77 -22.17 -3.72
N ARG A 130 -2.97 -22.56 -3.30
CA ARG A 130 -3.33 -23.97 -3.07
C ARG A 130 -3.13 -24.78 -4.35
N GLY A 131 -2.58 -25.98 -4.21
CA GLY A 131 -2.36 -26.90 -5.33
C GLY A 131 -1.15 -26.58 -6.20
N ALA A 132 -0.47 -25.45 -6.01
CA ALA A 132 0.77 -25.16 -6.74
C ALA A 132 1.90 -26.05 -6.24
N VAL A 133 2.61 -26.66 -7.19
CA VAL A 133 3.84 -27.41 -6.97
C VAL A 133 5.02 -26.44 -6.99
N ALA A 134 5.80 -26.48 -5.92
CA ALA A 134 7.04 -25.72 -5.76
C ALA A 134 8.01 -26.54 -4.89
N LYS A 135 9.29 -26.13 -4.78
CA LYS A 135 10.20 -26.77 -3.82
C LYS A 135 9.64 -26.58 -2.40
N PHE A 136 9.72 -27.64 -1.59
CA PHE A 136 9.05 -27.75 -0.27
C PHE A 136 7.51 -27.83 -0.31
N ALA A 137 6.91 -27.91 -1.50
CA ALA A 137 5.48 -28.17 -1.72
C ALA A 137 5.29 -29.12 -2.92
N ALA A 138 6.07 -30.20 -2.98
CA ALA A 138 6.09 -31.11 -4.13
C ALA A 138 4.74 -31.81 -4.38
N GLY A 139 3.96 -32.06 -3.33
CA GLY A 139 2.60 -32.61 -3.41
C GLY A 139 1.51 -31.56 -3.67
N GLY A 140 1.89 -30.34 -4.08
CA GLY A 140 1.01 -29.19 -4.11
C GLY A 140 0.87 -28.56 -2.72
N LYS A 141 0.84 -27.22 -2.65
CA LYS A 141 0.64 -26.53 -1.37
C LYS A 141 -0.76 -26.83 -0.81
N PRO A 142 -0.87 -27.29 0.45
CA PRO A 142 -2.16 -27.75 0.97
C PRO A 142 -3.09 -26.60 1.35
N GLY A 143 -2.57 -25.48 1.85
CA GLY A 143 -3.36 -24.34 2.37
C GLY A 143 -3.49 -23.18 1.37
N PRO A 144 -4.41 -22.24 1.65
CA PRO A 144 -4.64 -21.08 0.78
C PRO A 144 -3.46 -20.10 0.80
N LYS A 145 -3.44 -19.19 -0.16
CA LYS A 145 -2.54 -18.03 -0.17
C LYS A 145 -2.81 -17.15 1.05
N LYS A 146 -1.78 -16.69 1.75
CA LYS A 146 -1.91 -15.66 2.80
C LYS A 146 -2.47 -14.38 2.18
N ASP A 147 -3.51 -13.79 2.76
CA ASP A 147 -4.10 -12.55 2.23
C ASP A 147 -3.44 -11.31 2.84
N LEU A 148 -2.30 -10.89 2.27
CA LEU A 148 -1.53 -9.75 2.75
C LEU A 148 -2.30 -8.43 2.63
N GLY A 149 -3.05 -8.24 1.53
CA GLY A 149 -3.81 -7.02 1.34
C GLY A 149 -4.95 -6.88 2.34
N MET A 150 -5.70 -7.97 2.62
CA MET A 150 -6.69 -7.97 3.70
C MET A 150 -6.07 -7.62 5.05
N MET A 151 -4.92 -8.21 5.40
CA MET A 151 -4.21 -7.90 6.65
C MET A 151 -3.84 -6.42 6.73
N ALA A 152 -3.26 -5.85 5.67
CA ALA A 152 -2.89 -4.44 5.63
C ALA A 152 -4.11 -3.51 5.75
N MET A 153 -5.25 -3.87 5.14
CA MET A 153 -6.49 -3.09 5.23
C MET A 153 -7.03 -2.99 6.67
N THR A 154 -6.70 -3.92 7.57
CA THR A 154 -7.19 -3.89 8.97
C THR A 154 -6.69 -2.68 9.76
N TYR A 155 -5.57 -2.07 9.37
CA TYR A 155 -5.07 -0.84 9.99
C TYR A 155 -5.99 0.36 9.76
N GLY A 156 -6.77 0.35 8.68
CA GLY A 156 -7.70 1.43 8.32
C GLY A 156 -7.04 2.66 7.69
N ASN A 157 -5.78 2.96 8.00
CA ASN A 157 -5.01 4.11 7.53
C ASN A 157 -3.90 3.78 6.51
N VAL A 158 -3.91 2.58 5.94
CA VAL A 158 -2.96 2.12 4.91
C VAL A 158 -3.67 2.10 3.57
N TYR A 159 -3.12 2.75 2.55
CA TYR A 159 -3.60 2.55 1.18
C TYR A 159 -3.16 1.18 0.67
N VAL A 160 -4.09 0.38 0.16
CA VAL A 160 -3.81 -0.99 -0.31
C VAL A 160 -4.36 -1.17 -1.71
N ALA A 161 -3.55 -1.67 -2.64
CA ALA A 161 -4.04 -2.05 -3.97
C ALA A 161 -3.51 -3.42 -4.39
N SER A 162 -4.35 -4.19 -5.07
CA SER A 162 -3.97 -5.42 -5.76
C SER A 162 -4.13 -5.22 -7.26
N VAL A 163 -3.05 -5.36 -8.02
CA VAL A 163 -2.99 -5.00 -9.44
C VAL A 163 -2.49 -6.14 -10.31
N ALA A 164 -2.90 -6.15 -11.57
CA ALA A 164 -2.37 -7.02 -12.61
C ALA A 164 -2.46 -6.28 -13.94
N ILE A 165 -1.32 -5.81 -14.44
CA ILE A 165 -1.26 -4.90 -15.61
C ILE A 165 -1.87 -5.55 -16.86
N GLY A 166 -1.68 -6.85 -17.05
CA GLY A 166 -2.23 -7.56 -18.21
C GLY A 166 -3.75 -7.79 -18.15
N ALA A 167 -4.35 -7.63 -16.96
CA ALA A 167 -5.80 -7.72 -16.80
C ALA A 167 -6.49 -6.37 -16.99
N LYS A 168 -5.92 -5.30 -16.41
CA LYS A 168 -6.48 -3.94 -16.47
C LYS A 168 -5.38 -2.90 -16.20
N ASP A 169 -4.84 -2.34 -17.27
CA ASP A 169 -3.74 -1.36 -17.25
C ASP A 169 -4.18 -0.01 -16.64
N GLU A 170 -5.34 0.52 -17.02
CA GLU A 170 -5.90 1.76 -16.46
C GLU A 170 -6.06 1.69 -14.94
N HIS A 171 -6.52 0.53 -14.43
CA HIS A 171 -6.62 0.28 -12.98
C HIS A 171 -5.25 0.26 -12.32
N THR A 172 -4.26 -0.35 -12.97
CA THR A 172 -2.89 -0.42 -12.46
C THR A 172 -2.30 0.99 -12.39
N LEU A 173 -2.41 1.79 -13.45
CA LEU A 173 -1.95 3.18 -13.46
C LEU A 173 -2.63 4.00 -12.36
N LYS A 174 -3.97 3.90 -12.24
CA LYS A 174 -4.72 4.60 -11.20
C LYS A 174 -4.25 4.22 -9.80
N ALA A 175 -4.00 2.94 -9.55
CA ALA A 175 -3.54 2.46 -8.25
C ALA A 175 -2.17 3.04 -7.86
N PHE A 176 -1.24 3.18 -8.82
CA PHE A 176 0.07 3.78 -8.59
C PHE A 176 -0.02 5.29 -8.34
N LEU A 177 -0.86 6.00 -9.09
CA LEU A 177 -1.08 7.44 -8.90
C LEU A 177 -1.72 7.73 -7.53
N GLU A 178 -2.76 6.98 -7.15
CA GLU A 178 -3.41 7.12 -5.85
C GLU A 178 -2.46 6.78 -4.70
N ALA A 179 -1.67 5.70 -4.81
CA ALA A 179 -0.69 5.30 -3.80
C ALA A 179 0.38 6.36 -3.54
N GLU A 180 0.93 6.97 -4.59
CA GLU A 180 1.97 8.02 -4.48
C GLU A 180 1.41 9.32 -3.90
N ALA A 181 0.18 9.67 -4.30
CA ALA A 181 -0.49 10.87 -3.85
C ALA A 181 -0.95 10.80 -2.38
N TYR A 182 -1.22 9.59 -1.88
CA TYR A 182 -1.64 9.36 -0.49
C TYR A 182 -0.55 9.79 0.50
N ASP A 183 -0.91 10.64 1.47
CA ASP A 183 0.03 11.10 2.50
C ASP A 183 0.11 10.13 3.68
N GLY A 184 0.57 8.91 3.39
CA GLY A 184 0.63 7.84 4.36
C GLY A 184 1.26 6.57 3.79
N PRO A 185 1.21 5.46 4.53
CA PRO A 185 1.75 4.20 4.07
C PRO A 185 0.87 3.62 2.95
N SER A 186 1.50 3.25 1.84
CA SER A 186 0.84 2.64 0.68
C SER A 186 1.47 1.29 0.35
N ILE A 187 0.67 0.29 0.00
CA ILE A 187 1.14 -1.01 -0.49
C ILE A 187 0.41 -1.41 -1.77
N ILE A 188 1.19 -1.72 -2.81
CA ILE A 188 0.71 -2.26 -4.07
C ILE A 188 1.21 -3.70 -4.21
N ILE A 189 0.29 -4.65 -4.35
CA ILE A 189 0.57 -6.06 -4.59
C ILE A 189 0.33 -6.33 -6.08
N ALA A 190 1.39 -6.53 -6.84
CA ALA A 190 1.34 -6.69 -8.28
C ALA A 190 1.55 -8.15 -8.68
N TYR A 191 0.57 -8.75 -9.36
CA TYR A 191 0.75 -10.07 -9.97
C TYR A 191 1.91 -10.03 -10.96
N SER A 192 2.93 -10.86 -10.70
CA SER A 192 4.16 -10.88 -11.47
C SER A 192 4.36 -12.27 -12.07
N SER A 193 4.09 -12.38 -13.37
CA SER A 193 4.29 -13.61 -14.15
C SER A 193 5.76 -14.06 -14.06
N CYS A 194 6.01 -15.36 -13.87
CA CYS A 194 7.37 -15.88 -13.70
C CYS A 194 7.57 -17.19 -14.46
N ILE A 195 8.81 -17.43 -14.91
CA ILE A 195 9.21 -18.71 -15.53
C ILE A 195 8.92 -19.91 -14.63
N ALA A 196 8.92 -19.74 -13.31
CA ALA A 196 8.61 -20.78 -12.33
C ALA A 196 7.14 -21.24 -12.38
N HIS A 197 6.25 -20.46 -12.99
CA HIS A 197 4.88 -20.88 -13.27
C HIS A 197 4.83 -21.94 -14.39
N GLY A 198 5.86 -21.98 -15.23
CA GLY A 198 5.97 -22.84 -16.40
C GLY A 198 4.90 -22.50 -17.43
N ILE A 199 4.83 -21.22 -17.78
CA ILE A 199 4.02 -20.63 -18.84
C ILE A 199 4.94 -20.15 -19.97
N ASP A 200 4.39 -19.93 -21.16
CA ASP A 200 5.09 -19.25 -22.24
C ASP A 200 5.18 -17.75 -21.94
N MET A 201 6.39 -17.26 -21.70
CA MET A 201 6.60 -15.87 -21.31
C MET A 201 6.24 -14.87 -22.41
N THR A 202 6.20 -15.30 -23.69
CA THR A 202 5.75 -14.44 -24.81
C THR A 202 4.27 -14.06 -24.69
N THR A 203 3.48 -14.86 -23.95
CA THR A 203 2.05 -14.63 -23.69
C THR A 203 1.77 -14.31 -22.22
N SER A 204 2.79 -13.98 -21.43
CA SER A 204 2.68 -13.77 -19.98
C SER A 204 1.67 -12.70 -19.54
N ILE A 205 1.38 -11.71 -20.39
CA ILE A 205 0.37 -10.67 -20.15
C ILE A 205 -1.05 -11.26 -20.17
N SER A 206 -1.35 -12.18 -21.08
CA SER A 206 -2.68 -12.78 -21.18
C SER A 206 -2.96 -13.74 -20.03
N ASP A 207 -1.94 -14.39 -19.46
CA ASP A 207 -2.05 -15.19 -18.23
C ASP A 207 -2.60 -14.37 -17.05
N GLN A 208 -2.16 -13.11 -16.90
CA GLN A 208 -2.67 -12.23 -15.85
C GLN A 208 -4.17 -11.97 -15.98
N LYS A 209 -4.64 -11.79 -17.22
CA LYS A 209 -6.07 -11.61 -17.51
C LYS A 209 -6.88 -12.83 -17.11
N VAL A 210 -6.40 -14.03 -17.43
CA VAL A 210 -7.07 -15.28 -17.03
C VAL A 210 -7.04 -15.48 -15.50
N ALA A 211 -5.95 -15.09 -14.83
CA ALA A 211 -5.88 -15.11 -13.37
C ALA A 211 -6.96 -14.23 -12.72
N VAL A 212 -7.25 -13.06 -13.30
CA VAL A 212 -8.32 -12.18 -12.82
C VAL A 212 -9.72 -12.68 -13.21
N GLU A 213 -9.92 -13.12 -14.45
CA GLU A 213 -11.21 -13.66 -14.93
C GLU A 213 -11.66 -14.92 -14.17
N SER A 214 -10.70 -15.72 -13.68
CA SER A 214 -10.98 -16.89 -12.83
C SER A 214 -11.18 -16.55 -11.35
N GLY A 215 -10.94 -15.31 -10.92
CA GLY A 215 -10.97 -14.91 -9.52
C GLY A 215 -9.76 -15.36 -8.69
N GLN A 216 -8.80 -16.07 -9.31
CA GLN A 216 -7.56 -16.48 -8.65
C GLN A 216 -6.76 -15.27 -8.16
N TRP A 217 -6.82 -14.16 -8.89
CA TRP A 217 -6.31 -12.86 -8.50
C TRP A 217 -7.44 -11.81 -8.48
N LEU A 218 -7.54 -11.00 -7.43
CA LEU A 218 -8.52 -9.93 -7.34
C LEU A 218 -7.87 -8.58 -7.59
N LEU A 219 -8.56 -7.70 -8.30
CA LEU A 219 -8.22 -6.30 -8.48
C LEU A 219 -9.06 -5.47 -7.52
N TYR A 220 -8.41 -4.69 -6.67
CA TYR A 220 -9.08 -3.81 -5.73
C TYR A 220 -8.16 -2.67 -5.30
N ARG A 221 -8.77 -1.61 -4.77
CA ARG A 221 -8.09 -0.49 -4.11
C ARG A 221 -8.82 -0.16 -2.82
N TYR A 222 -8.08 -0.01 -1.74
CA TYR A 222 -8.53 0.51 -0.47
C TYR A 222 -7.88 1.87 -0.29
N ASN A 223 -8.69 2.93 -0.32
CA ASN A 223 -8.22 4.31 -0.10
C ASN A 223 -8.78 4.86 1.22
N PRO A 224 -7.96 5.01 2.27
CA PRO A 224 -8.36 5.55 3.57
C PRO A 224 -9.03 6.94 3.51
N GLU A 225 -8.65 7.79 2.55
CA GLU A 225 -9.15 9.17 2.47
C GLU A 225 -10.67 9.22 2.23
N LYS A 226 -11.23 8.18 1.60
CA LYS A 226 -12.67 8.06 1.36
C LYS A 226 -13.50 7.95 2.63
N VAL A 227 -12.90 7.44 3.72
CA VAL A 227 -13.59 7.36 5.02
C VAL A 227 -13.97 8.75 5.50
N ALA A 228 -13.11 9.76 5.25
CA ALA A 228 -13.38 11.14 5.65
C ALA A 228 -14.54 11.78 4.87
N THR A 229 -14.84 11.28 3.66
CA THR A 229 -16.00 11.71 2.85
C THR A 229 -17.24 10.84 3.07
N GLY A 230 -17.18 9.88 4.01
CA GLY A 230 -18.28 8.93 4.28
C GLY A 230 -18.45 7.85 3.21
N GLU A 231 -17.50 7.73 2.29
CA GLU A 231 -17.49 6.71 1.24
C GLU A 231 -16.77 5.44 1.71
N ASN A 232 -17.19 4.28 1.20
CA ASN A 232 -16.48 3.04 1.47
C ASN A 232 -15.05 3.11 0.89
N PRO A 233 -14.00 2.90 1.71
CA PRO A 233 -12.62 2.95 1.24
C PRO A 233 -12.28 1.84 0.25
N LEU A 234 -12.93 0.68 0.34
CA LEU A 234 -12.69 -0.47 -0.53
C LEU A 234 -13.51 -0.39 -1.82
N ALA A 235 -12.81 -0.31 -2.95
CA ALA A 235 -13.35 -0.52 -4.29
C ALA A 235 -12.89 -1.88 -4.82
N LEU A 236 -13.84 -2.79 -5.08
CA LEU A 236 -13.58 -4.04 -5.79
C LEU A 236 -13.64 -3.77 -7.30
N ASP A 237 -12.48 -3.70 -7.94
CA ASP A 237 -12.32 -3.37 -9.36
C ASP A 237 -12.37 -4.60 -10.28
N SER A 238 -12.30 -5.82 -9.70
CA SER A 238 -12.61 -7.08 -10.36
C SER A 238 -14.11 -7.24 -10.61
N ARG A 239 -14.46 -7.80 -11.77
CA ARG A 239 -15.80 -8.34 -12.00
C ARG A 239 -15.95 -9.69 -11.28
N ALA A 240 -17.19 -10.17 -11.15
CA ALA A 240 -17.45 -11.54 -10.73
C ALA A 240 -16.67 -12.52 -11.62
N PRO A 241 -16.06 -13.59 -11.06
CA PRO A 241 -15.33 -14.58 -11.83
C PRO A 241 -16.19 -15.15 -12.95
N SER A 242 -15.68 -15.11 -14.18
CA SER A 242 -16.36 -15.57 -15.40
C SER A 242 -15.79 -16.88 -15.94
N ARG A 243 -14.69 -17.36 -15.37
CA ARG A 243 -14.06 -18.65 -15.70
C ARG A 243 -13.92 -19.53 -14.48
N LYS A 244 -13.88 -20.85 -14.68
CA LYS A 244 -13.55 -21.79 -13.61
C LYS A 244 -12.08 -21.66 -13.24
N VAL A 245 -11.76 -21.77 -11.95
CA VAL A 245 -10.37 -21.73 -11.46
C VAL A 245 -9.52 -22.80 -12.15
N GLN A 246 -10.09 -23.99 -12.36
CA GLN A 246 -9.42 -25.10 -13.06
C GLN A 246 -8.85 -24.72 -14.43
N GLU A 247 -9.52 -23.85 -15.20
CA GLU A 247 -9.03 -23.42 -16.52
C GLU A 247 -7.72 -22.64 -16.41
N TYR A 248 -7.61 -21.77 -15.40
CA TYR A 248 -6.36 -21.07 -15.09
C TYR A 248 -5.27 -22.04 -14.61
N LEU A 249 -5.60 -22.96 -13.70
CA LEU A 249 -4.63 -23.92 -13.17
C LEU A 249 -4.04 -24.79 -14.29
N LEU A 250 -4.85 -25.22 -15.26
CA LEU A 250 -4.41 -26.02 -16.40
C LEU A 250 -3.45 -25.27 -17.36
N GLN A 251 -3.43 -23.94 -17.35
CA GLN A 251 -2.50 -23.17 -18.18
C GLN A 251 -1.06 -23.30 -17.67
N GLN A 252 -0.87 -23.44 -16.37
CA GLN A 252 0.45 -23.35 -15.75
C GLN A 252 1.01 -24.72 -15.38
N THR A 253 2.27 -24.95 -15.73
CA THR A 253 2.94 -26.24 -15.45
C THR A 253 3.02 -26.52 -13.95
N ARG A 254 3.15 -25.48 -13.11
CA ARG A 254 3.19 -25.63 -11.64
C ARG A 254 1.94 -26.28 -11.04
N PHE A 255 0.80 -26.31 -11.73
CA PHE A 255 -0.37 -27.09 -11.30
C PHE A 255 -0.54 -28.38 -12.09
N LYS A 256 -0.30 -28.35 -13.41
CA LYS A 256 -0.40 -29.53 -14.29
C LYS A 256 0.49 -30.70 -13.86
N MET A 257 1.66 -30.44 -13.28
CA MET A 257 2.53 -31.53 -12.82
C MET A 257 1.87 -32.38 -11.74
N LEU A 258 1.00 -31.79 -10.91
CA LEU A 258 0.31 -32.50 -9.84
C LEU A 258 -0.73 -33.47 -10.39
N THR A 259 -1.42 -33.14 -11.50
CA THR A 259 -2.39 -34.06 -12.11
C THR A 259 -1.72 -35.31 -12.68
N LYS A 260 -0.43 -35.23 -13.04
CA LYS A 260 0.36 -36.37 -13.53
C LYS A 260 0.91 -37.22 -12.40
N SER A 261 1.38 -36.59 -11.31
CA SER A 261 2.04 -37.31 -10.22
C SER A 261 1.07 -37.81 -9.15
N LYS A 262 0.01 -37.05 -8.86
CA LYS A 262 -0.99 -37.32 -7.81
C LYS A 262 -2.39 -36.83 -8.23
N PRO A 263 -3.08 -37.53 -9.15
CA PRO A 263 -4.33 -37.06 -9.73
C PRO A 263 -5.45 -36.81 -8.71
N GLU A 264 -5.62 -37.71 -7.73
CA GLU A 264 -6.65 -37.58 -6.68
C GLU A 264 -6.41 -36.35 -5.79
N ASP A 265 -5.15 -36.11 -5.41
CA ASP A 265 -4.77 -34.91 -4.65
C ASP A 265 -4.97 -33.63 -5.47
N ALA A 266 -4.67 -33.68 -6.77
CA ALA A 266 -4.88 -32.54 -7.66
C ALA A 266 -6.37 -32.16 -7.73
N GLU A 267 -7.26 -33.14 -7.95
CA GLU A 267 -8.70 -32.92 -7.99
C GLU A 267 -9.21 -32.31 -6.67
N ARG A 268 -8.81 -32.90 -5.54
CA ARG A 268 -9.18 -32.42 -4.20
C ARG A 268 -8.70 -31.00 -3.95
N LEU A 269 -7.45 -30.69 -4.29
CA LEU A 269 -6.86 -29.36 -4.07
C LEU A 269 -7.44 -28.30 -5.02
N TRP A 270 -7.79 -28.67 -6.25
CA TRP A 270 -8.39 -27.75 -7.22
C TRP A 270 -9.84 -27.42 -6.87
N LYS A 271 -10.61 -28.39 -6.35
CA LYS A 271 -11.93 -28.12 -5.77
C LYS A 271 -11.82 -27.16 -4.58
N ALA A 272 -10.88 -27.39 -3.67
CA ALA A 272 -10.65 -26.49 -2.54
C ALA A 272 -10.16 -25.10 -2.99
N ALA A 273 -9.39 -25.00 -4.07
CA ALA A 273 -8.97 -23.72 -4.63
C ALA A 273 -10.15 -22.93 -5.22
N GLN A 274 -11.09 -23.61 -5.89
CA GLN A 274 -12.35 -23.01 -6.34
C GLN A 274 -13.15 -22.44 -5.16
N GLU A 275 -13.30 -23.23 -4.08
CA GLU A 275 -13.98 -22.75 -2.86
C GLU A 275 -13.26 -21.56 -2.21
N ASP A 276 -11.93 -21.55 -2.17
CA ASP A 276 -11.15 -20.44 -1.63
C ASP A 276 -11.39 -19.15 -2.43
N VAL A 277 -11.44 -19.24 -3.76
CA VAL A 277 -11.70 -18.11 -4.66
C VAL A 277 -13.11 -17.56 -4.45
N GLU A 278 -14.11 -18.42 -4.40
CA GLU A 278 -15.51 -18.02 -4.17
C GLU A 278 -15.69 -17.34 -2.81
N LYS A 279 -15.15 -17.94 -1.73
CA LYS A 279 -15.19 -17.36 -0.39
C LYS A 279 -14.50 -16.00 -0.34
N ARG A 280 -13.32 -15.88 -0.95
CA ARG A 280 -12.59 -14.62 -1.00
C ARG A 280 -13.35 -13.57 -1.80
N PHE A 281 -13.86 -13.90 -2.98
CA PHE A 281 -14.62 -12.95 -3.80
C PHE A 281 -15.83 -12.41 -3.04
N HIS A 282 -16.67 -13.29 -2.46
CA HIS A 282 -17.85 -12.86 -1.70
C HIS A 282 -17.49 -12.03 -0.46
N MET A 283 -16.36 -12.32 0.21
CA MET A 283 -15.89 -11.51 1.32
C MET A 283 -15.55 -10.09 0.87
N TYR A 284 -14.79 -9.94 -0.22
CA TYR A 284 -14.42 -8.62 -0.75
C TYR A 284 -15.63 -7.87 -1.32
N GLU A 285 -16.56 -8.57 -1.96
CA GLU A 285 -17.82 -7.99 -2.44
C GLU A 285 -18.67 -7.47 -1.28
N TYR A 286 -18.82 -8.26 -0.21
CA TYR A 286 -19.51 -7.84 1.01
C TYR A 286 -18.86 -6.59 1.63
N LEU A 287 -17.53 -6.59 1.76
CA LEU A 287 -16.80 -5.46 2.32
C LEU A 287 -16.93 -4.20 1.46
N ALA A 288 -16.89 -4.32 0.13
CA ALA A 288 -17.06 -3.19 -0.79
C ALA A 288 -18.50 -2.66 -0.82
N ALA A 289 -19.50 -3.51 -0.57
CA ALA A 289 -20.91 -3.13 -0.49
C ALA A 289 -21.32 -2.57 0.87
N ARG A 290 -20.49 -2.72 1.91
CA ARG A 290 -20.79 -2.25 3.27
C ARG A 290 -21.00 -0.72 3.28
N LYS A 291 -22.09 -0.28 3.90
CA LYS A 291 -22.31 1.14 4.21
C LYS A 291 -21.50 1.52 5.44
N LEU A 292 -20.82 2.66 5.39
CA LEU A 292 -20.23 3.26 6.58
C LEU A 292 -21.33 4.03 7.30
N GLU A 293 -21.59 3.67 8.55
CA GLU A 293 -22.31 4.56 9.46
C GLU A 293 -21.46 5.82 9.63
N PRO A 294 -22.00 7.04 9.48
CA PRO A 294 -21.25 8.24 9.76
C PRO A 294 -20.75 8.14 11.20
N ALA A 295 -19.44 8.35 11.40
CA ALA A 295 -18.88 8.38 12.74
C ALA A 295 -19.72 9.33 13.58
N THR A 296 -20.48 8.78 14.54
CA THR A 296 -21.27 9.58 15.46
C THR A 296 -20.32 10.59 16.06
N ALA A 297 -20.57 11.88 15.79
CA ALA A 297 -19.84 12.96 16.42
C ALA A 297 -19.72 12.61 17.90
N ALA A 298 -18.48 12.56 18.40
CA ALA A 298 -18.22 12.33 19.82
C ALA A 298 -19.20 13.19 20.62
N PRO A 299 -19.86 12.64 21.66
CA PRO A 299 -20.81 13.42 22.42
C PRO A 299 -20.09 14.68 22.88
N LYS A 300 -20.57 15.84 22.43
CA LYS A 300 -20.12 17.13 22.96
C LYS A 300 -20.26 16.99 24.47
N GLU A 301 -19.17 17.17 25.21
CA GLU A 301 -19.22 17.29 26.66
C GLU A 301 -20.32 18.29 27.00
N GLU A 302 -21.45 17.77 27.48
CA GLU A 302 -22.41 18.57 28.21
C GLU A 302 -21.65 19.06 29.42
N THR A 303 -21.31 20.35 29.39
CA THR A 303 -20.84 21.08 30.55
C THR A 303 -21.86 20.88 31.66
N ALA A 304 -21.54 19.97 32.58
CA ALA A 304 -22.32 19.74 33.78
C ALA A 304 -22.39 21.07 34.53
N LYS A 305 -23.55 21.73 34.45
CA LYS A 305 -23.88 22.86 35.32
C LYS A 305 -23.90 22.33 36.74
N ALA A 306 -22.84 22.62 37.49
CA ALA A 306 -22.79 22.43 38.92
C ALA A 306 -24.02 23.10 39.55
N THR A 307 -24.88 22.28 40.15
CA THR A 307 -26.02 22.75 40.94
C THR A 307 -25.47 23.07 42.33
N PRO A 308 -25.70 24.26 42.91
CA PRO A 308 -25.16 24.59 44.22
C PRO A 308 -25.90 23.78 45.30
N GLU A 309 -25.16 22.97 46.05
CA GLU A 309 -25.64 22.28 47.25
C GLU A 309 -26.14 23.30 48.27
N LYS A 310 -27.37 23.10 48.77
CA LYS A 310 -27.90 23.80 49.94
C LYS A 310 -27.26 23.24 51.22
N PRO A 311 -26.90 24.07 52.20
CA PRO A 311 -26.34 23.60 53.46
C PRO A 311 -27.42 22.88 54.29
N SER A 312 -27.06 21.71 54.83
CA SER A 312 -27.91 20.95 55.75
C SER A 312 -27.94 21.59 57.15
N PRO A 313 -29.08 21.55 57.86
CA PRO A 313 -29.21 22.20 59.16
C PRO A 313 -28.54 21.39 60.27
N VAL A 314 -27.79 22.10 61.11
CA VAL A 314 -27.18 21.61 62.35
C VAL A 314 -28.31 21.26 63.34
N GLY A 315 -28.46 19.97 63.64
CA GLY A 315 -29.31 19.48 64.71
C GLY A 315 -28.59 19.52 66.05
N THR A 316 -28.94 20.51 66.87
CA THR A 316 -28.76 20.48 68.33
C THR A 316 -29.87 19.64 68.97
N THR A 317 -29.53 18.69 69.84
CA THR A 317 -30.06 18.56 71.23
C THR A 317 -29.52 17.32 71.94
N LYS A 318 -28.92 17.56 73.12
CA LYS A 318 -29.22 16.97 74.45
C LYS A 318 -28.87 15.50 74.67
#